data_AF-A0A2T2MZ23-F1
#
_entry.id   AF-A0A2T2MZ23-F1
#
_cell.length_a   1.000
_cell.length_b   1.000
_cell.length_c   1.000
_cell.angle_alpha   90.00
_cell.angle_beta   90.00
_cell.angle_gamma   90.00
#
_symmetry.space_group_name_H-M   'P 1'
#
loop_
_entity.id
_entity.type
_entity.pdbx_description
1 polymer ?
#
loop_
_entity_poly.entity_id
_entity_poly.type
_entity_poly.pdbx_seq_one_letter_code
_entity_poly.pdbx_strand_id
1 'polypeptide(L)'
;MNQEQHFCPKSKAWLAPKPKRIVTLAACIACRKRKSKCDGNRPACTCCLKKRTPCVFDVKPEERPSQAVIRRNEEMQVELSNLRRLWTFLQSCTEQQMLGILGRIRDQPSSMTQYQRSQDIAGFIRRRDFFAESRVEDQVEDQVEDRAE
;
A
#
# COMPACT_ATOMS: atom_id res chain seq x y z
N MET A 1 29.07 44.23 67.95
CA MET A 1 28.51 43.01 67.35
C MET A 1 27.01 43.16 67.27
N ASN A 2 26.42 43.23 66.07
CA ASN A 2 25.36 42.32 65.64
C ASN A 2 24.98 42.63 64.20
N GLN A 3 24.95 41.55 63.44
CA GLN A 3 24.97 41.44 61.99
C GLN A 3 23.54 41.11 61.59
N GLU A 4 22.80 42.09 61.05
CA GLU A 4 21.44 41.84 60.59
C GLU A 4 21.46 41.46 59.11
N GLN A 5 21.05 40.21 58.92
CA GLN A 5 21.20 39.41 57.73
C GLN A 5 20.11 39.77 56.71
N HIS A 6 20.54 40.03 55.48
CA HIS A 6 19.65 40.10 54.33
C HIS A 6 18.94 38.75 54.14
N PHE A 7 17.67 38.68 54.51
CA PHE A 7 16.77 37.59 54.12
C PHE A 7 16.12 37.91 52.77
N CYS A 8 16.47 37.15 51.73
CA CYS A 8 15.74 37.14 50.47
C CYS A 8 14.71 36.00 50.48
N PRO A 9 13.39 36.26 50.53
CA PRO A 9 12.38 35.22 50.43
C PRO A 9 12.08 34.92 48.96
N LYS A 10 12.73 33.84 48.51
CA LYS A 10 12.49 32.95 47.35
C LYS A 10 11.24 33.28 46.50
N SER A 11 11.51 33.66 45.24
CA SER A 11 10.53 33.82 44.17
C SER A 11 9.66 32.59 43.98
N LYS A 12 8.33 32.75 44.07
CA LYS A 12 7.35 31.76 43.62
C LYS A 12 7.46 31.63 42.10
N ALA A 13 8.17 30.59 41.64
CA ALA A 13 8.22 30.23 40.24
C ALA A 13 6.84 29.71 39.82
N TRP A 14 6.15 30.50 39.00
CA TRP A 14 4.89 30.17 38.37
C TRP A 14 4.99 28.81 37.66
N LEU A 15 4.05 27.92 37.96
CA LEU A 15 3.91 26.59 37.35
C LEU A 15 3.68 26.75 35.85
N ALA A 16 4.76 26.73 35.07
CA ALA A 16 4.68 26.63 33.62
C ALA A 16 3.83 25.39 33.27
N PRO A 17 2.83 25.53 32.38
CA PRO A 17 2.04 24.39 31.93
C PRO A 17 2.99 23.31 31.40
N LYS A 18 2.92 22.10 31.97
CA LYS A 18 3.72 20.97 31.48
C LYS A 18 3.41 20.81 29.98
N PRO A 19 4.42 20.82 29.09
CA PRO A 19 4.17 20.73 27.66
C PRO A 19 3.36 19.47 27.38
N LYS A 20 2.21 19.63 26.70
CA LYS A 20 1.35 18.51 26.32
C LYS A 20 2.22 17.48 25.60
N ARG A 21 2.21 16.24 26.08
CA ARG A 21 2.97 15.15 25.46
C ARG A 21 2.49 15.02 24.01
N ILE A 22 3.34 15.40 23.06
CA ILE A 22 3.08 15.16 21.64
C ILE A 22 3.16 13.65 21.45
N VAL A 23 2.00 13.02 21.23
CA VAL A 23 1.92 11.59 20.93
C VAL A 23 2.25 11.43 19.45
N THR A 24 3.43 10.93 19.16
CA THR A 24 3.82 10.59 17.80
C THR A 24 2.98 9.41 17.29
N LEU A 25 2.35 9.55 16.12
CA LEU A 25 1.50 8.50 15.52
C LEU A 25 2.27 7.20 15.23
N ALA A 26 3.52 7.33 14.78
CA ALA A 26 4.40 6.19 14.51
C ALA A 26 5.87 6.54 14.79
N ALA A 27 6.55 5.68 15.53
CA ALA A 27 8.00 5.76 15.69
C ALA A 27 8.70 5.15 14.46
N CYS A 28 9.84 5.75 14.05
CA CYS A 28 10.64 5.19 12.96
C CYS A 28 11.17 3.78 13.31
N ILE A 29 11.55 3.00 12.30
CA ILE A 29 12.02 1.62 12.44
C ILE A 29 13.22 1.54 13.39
N ALA A 30 14.17 2.46 13.26
CA ALA A 30 15.38 2.45 14.06
C ALA A 30 15.10 2.74 15.55
N CYS A 31 14.17 3.66 15.86
CA CYS A 31 13.76 3.93 17.23
C CYS A 31 12.92 2.79 17.83
N ARG A 32 12.06 2.13 17.04
CA ARG A 32 11.34 0.93 17.47
C ARG A 32 12.30 -0.20 17.84
N LYS A 33 13.26 -0.51 16.96
CA LYS A 33 14.28 -1.55 17.20
C LYS A 33 15.11 -1.27 18.46
N ARG A 34 15.45 0.00 18.70
CA ARG A 34 16.23 0.45 19.87
C ARG A 34 15.40 0.72 21.13
N LYS A 35 14.07 0.63 21.06
CA LYS A 35 13.14 1.02 22.12
C LYS A 35 13.41 2.45 22.66
N SER A 36 13.90 3.34 21.80
CA SER A 36 14.23 4.73 22.16
C SER A 36 13.08 5.68 21.84
N LYS A 37 12.94 6.77 22.60
CA LYS A 37 11.94 7.81 22.31
C LYS A 37 12.12 8.36 20.90
N CYS A 38 11.04 8.30 20.11
CA CYS A 38 10.95 8.91 18.79
C CYS A 38 10.05 10.14 18.90
N ASP A 39 10.52 11.26 18.35
CA ASP A 39 9.79 12.52 18.21
C ASP A 39 8.91 12.56 16.96
N GLY A 40 9.21 11.73 15.95
CA GLY A 40 8.38 11.59 14.75
C GLY A 40 8.59 12.66 13.68
N ASN A 41 9.56 13.55 13.87
CA ASN A 41 9.94 14.53 12.87
C ASN A 41 10.36 13.85 11.56
N ARG A 42 9.97 14.46 10.43
CA ARG A 42 10.27 14.03 9.07
C ARG A 42 11.10 15.13 8.38
N PRO A 43 12.12 14.79 7.55
CA PRO A 43 12.43 13.46 7.01
C PRO A 43 13.16 12.52 7.99
N ALA A 44 13.78 13.03 9.06
CA ALA A 44 14.45 12.22 10.06
C ALA A 44 14.15 12.71 11.49
N CYS A 45 14.00 11.77 12.41
CA CYS A 45 13.71 12.08 13.82
C CYS A 45 14.99 12.55 14.53
N THR A 46 14.86 13.37 15.57
CA THR A 46 16.00 13.98 16.29
C THR A 46 16.95 12.92 16.86
N CYS A 47 16.41 11.80 17.33
CA CYS A 47 17.21 10.67 17.83
C CYS A 47 18.11 10.07 16.72
N CYS A 48 17.55 9.85 15.53
CA CYS A 48 18.29 9.28 14.40
C CYS A 48 19.27 10.29 13.78
N LEU A 49 18.91 11.57 13.74
CA LEU A 49 19.81 12.65 13.31
C LEU A 49 21.06 12.71 14.18
N LYS A 50 20.89 12.74 15.51
CA LYS A 50 22.02 12.76 16.46
C LYS A 50 22.91 11.53 16.35
N LYS A 51 22.30 10.36 16.13
CA LYS A 51 23.01 9.09 16.00
C LYS A 51 23.55 8.81 14.59
N ARG A 52 23.28 9.70 13.62
CA ARG A 52 23.63 9.53 12.21
C ARG A 52 23.22 8.16 11.65
N THR A 53 22.06 7.67 12.06
CA THR A 53 21.52 6.39 11.59
C THR A 53 20.40 6.60 10.57
N PRO A 54 20.24 5.69 9.59
CA PRO A 54 19.10 5.73 8.66
C PRO A 54 17.76 5.80 9.41
N CYS A 55 16.96 6.82 9.09
CA CYS A 55 15.65 7.04 9.70
C CYS A 55 14.55 6.72 8.68
N VAL A 56 14.02 5.49 8.76
CA VAL A 56 12.97 5.03 7.85
C VAL A 56 11.67 4.84 8.61
N PHE A 57 10.58 5.32 8.03
CA PHE A 57 9.22 5.09 8.50
C PHE A 57 8.53 4.14 7.50
N ASP A 58 7.91 3.10 8.02
CA ASP A 58 7.12 2.09 7.27
C ASP A 58 5.66 2.50 7.06
N VAL A 59 5.26 3.63 7.64
CA VAL A 59 3.91 4.17 7.57
C VAL A 59 3.90 5.63 7.16
N LYS A 60 2.82 6.01 6.47
CA LYS A 60 2.57 7.38 6.02
C LYS A 60 2.46 8.33 7.22
N PRO A 61 2.74 9.63 7.05
CA PRO A 61 2.72 10.62 8.13
C PRO A 61 1.39 10.68 8.90
N GLU A 62 0.28 10.45 8.21
CA GLU A 62 -1.09 10.56 8.73
C GLU A 62 -1.66 9.22 9.20
N GLU A 63 -0.96 8.12 8.92
CA GLU A 63 -1.48 6.77 9.11
C GLU A 63 -0.95 6.15 10.40
N ARG A 64 -1.86 5.66 11.24
CA ARG A 64 -1.48 4.87 12.42
C ARG A 64 -0.96 3.51 11.94
N PRO A 65 0.03 2.88 12.62
CA PRO A 65 0.51 1.55 12.27
C PRO A 65 -0.59 0.51 12.12
N SER A 66 -1.64 0.58 12.95
CA SER A 66 -2.81 -0.29 12.85
C SER A 66 -3.58 -0.12 11.54
N GLN A 67 -3.73 1.11 11.06
CA GLN A 67 -4.42 1.40 9.79
C GLN A 67 -3.63 0.86 8.59
N ALA A 68 -2.30 0.99 8.61
CA ALA A 68 -1.44 0.44 7.57
C ALA A 68 -1.53 -1.09 7.49
N VAL A 69 -1.61 -1.77 8.64
CA VAL A 69 -1.81 -3.22 8.70
C VAL A 69 -3.19 -3.61 8.15
N ILE A 70 -4.25 -2.89 8.54
CA ILE A 70 -5.61 -3.13 8.04
C ILE A 70 -5.65 -2.98 6.52
N ARG A 71 -5.17 -1.87 5.97
CA ARG A 71 -5.12 -1.63 4.52
C ARG A 71 -4.37 -2.74 3.78
N ARG A 72 -3.20 -3.14 4.29
CA ARG A 72 -2.42 -4.22 3.66
C ARG A 72 -3.15 -5.56 3.72
N ASN A 73 -3.89 -5.83 4.80
CA ASN A 73 -4.69 -7.04 4.93
C ASN A 73 -5.87 -7.03 3.95
N GLU A 74 -6.57 -5.90 3.83
CA GLU A 74 -7.63 -5.72 2.83
C GLU A 74 -7.11 -5.89 1.40
N GLU A 75 -5.93 -5.33 1.08
CA GLU A 75 -5.26 -5.54 -0.21
C GLU A 75 -4.99 -7.04 -0.47
N MET A 76 -4.44 -7.75 0.51
CA MET A 76 -4.19 -9.20 0.40
C MET A 76 -5.48 -10.01 0.26
N GLN A 77 -6.55 -9.64 0.96
CA GLN A 77 -7.85 -10.30 0.84
C GLN A 77 -8.46 -10.11 -0.54
N VAL A 78 -8.36 -8.91 -1.10
CA VAL A 78 -8.81 -8.61 -2.47
C VAL A 78 -8.00 -9.42 -3.48
N GLU A 79 -6.68 -9.48 -3.35
CA GLU A 79 -5.82 -10.28 -4.22
C GLU A 79 -6.19 -11.77 -4.17
N LEU A 80 -6.38 -12.34 -2.97
CA LEU A 80 -6.85 -13.72 -2.83
C LEU A 80 -8.22 -13.93 -3.49
N SER A 81 -9.13 -12.97 -3.39
CA SER A 81 -10.43 -13.04 -4.05
C SER A 81 -10.31 -13.04 -5.59
N ASN A 82 -9.39 -12.23 -6.12
CA ASN A 82 -9.10 -12.15 -7.55
C ASN A 82 -8.51 -13.46 -8.08
N LEU A 83 -7.53 -14.02 -7.36
CA LEU A 83 -6.89 -15.29 -7.73
C LEU A 83 -7.87 -16.47 -7.66
N ARG A 84 -8.72 -16.52 -6.64
CA ARG A 84 -9.79 -17.52 -6.54
C ARG A 84 -10.75 -17.43 -7.73
N ARG A 85 -11.14 -16.20 -8.11
CA ARG A 85 -11.99 -15.99 -9.29
C ARG A 85 -11.33 -16.45 -10.58
N LEU A 86 -10.04 -16.16 -10.76
CA LEU A 86 -9.26 -16.66 -11.89
C LEU A 86 -9.27 -18.19 -11.93
N TRP A 87 -9.00 -18.83 -10.79
CA TRP A 87 -9.03 -20.29 -10.70
C TRP A 87 -10.39 -20.88 -11.08
N THR A 88 -11.48 -20.38 -10.49
CA THR A 88 -12.84 -20.84 -10.82
C THR A 88 -13.18 -20.61 -12.29
N PHE A 89 -12.73 -19.50 -12.88
CA PHE A 89 -12.94 -19.23 -14.29
C PHE A 89 -12.18 -20.21 -15.18
N LEU A 90 -10.89 -20.46 -14.89
CA LEU A 90 -10.07 -21.39 -15.66
C LEU A 90 -10.61 -22.83 -15.66
N GLN A 91 -11.40 -23.20 -14.64
CA GLN A 91 -12.02 -24.53 -14.58
C GLN A 91 -13.22 -24.71 -15.53
N SER A 92 -13.90 -23.64 -15.92
CA SER A 92 -15.14 -23.72 -16.71
C SER A 92 -15.09 -22.92 -18.02
N CYS A 93 -13.98 -22.26 -18.32
CA CYS A 93 -13.84 -21.43 -19.50
C CYS A 93 -13.57 -22.26 -20.76
N THR A 94 -13.86 -21.68 -21.92
CA THR A 94 -13.46 -22.25 -23.21
C THR A 94 -11.96 -22.05 -23.47
N GLU A 95 -11.42 -22.75 -24.46
CA GLU A 95 -10.01 -22.62 -24.85
C GLU A 95 -9.67 -21.19 -25.31
N GLN A 96 -10.53 -20.57 -26.13
CA GLN A 96 -10.35 -19.17 -26.56
C GLN A 96 -10.31 -18.20 -25.37
N GLN A 97 -11.19 -18.39 -24.40
CA GLN A 97 -11.20 -17.59 -23.17
C GLN A 97 -9.91 -17.78 -22.36
N MET A 98 -9.43 -19.01 -22.25
CA MET A 98 -8.18 -19.34 -21.58
C MET A 98 -6.99 -18.65 -22.25
N LEU A 99 -6.89 -18.74 -23.58
CA LEU A 99 -5.83 -18.12 -24.37
C LEU A 99 -5.83 -16.60 -24.20
N GLY A 100 -7.00 -15.96 -24.20
CA GLY A 100 -7.12 -14.52 -23.94
C GLY A 100 -6.57 -14.11 -22.57
N ILE A 101 -6.83 -14.89 -21.51
CA ILE A 101 -6.23 -14.64 -20.20
C ILE A 101 -4.71 -14.81 -20.25
N LEU A 102 -4.23 -15.89 -20.85
CA LEU A 102 -2.80 -16.20 -20.90
C LEU A 102 -2.01 -15.15 -21.68
N GLY A 103 -2.55 -14.67 -22.80
CA GLY A 103 -2.00 -13.55 -23.56
C GLY A 103 -1.86 -12.32 -22.67
N ARG A 104 -2.95 -11.94 -22.00
CA ARG A 104 -2.93 -10.78 -21.09
C ARG A 104 -1.96 -10.92 -19.93
N ILE A 105 -1.80 -12.12 -19.35
CA ILE A 105 -0.81 -12.38 -18.30
C ILE A 105 0.62 -12.15 -18.83
N ARG A 106 0.91 -12.61 -20.05
CA ARG A 106 2.23 -12.46 -20.68
C ARG A 106 2.52 -11.00 -21.06
N ASP A 107 1.51 -10.24 -21.45
CA ASP A 107 1.65 -8.84 -21.85
C ASP A 107 1.76 -7.85 -20.68
N GLN A 108 1.62 -8.33 -19.43
CA GLN A 108 1.69 -7.42 -18.29
C GLN A 108 3.10 -6.85 -18.10
N PRO A 109 3.22 -5.53 -17.88
CA PRO A 109 4.51 -4.89 -17.68
C PRO A 109 5.17 -5.37 -16.38
N SER A 110 6.49 -5.55 -16.42
CA SER A 110 7.27 -6.01 -15.27
C SER A 110 7.21 -5.04 -14.08
N SER A 111 6.83 -3.77 -14.30
CA SER A 111 6.67 -2.74 -13.27
C SER A 111 5.45 -2.92 -12.36
N MET A 112 4.45 -3.73 -12.75
CA MET A 112 3.25 -3.95 -11.93
C MET A 112 3.50 -4.85 -10.73
N THR A 113 2.94 -4.45 -9.58
CA THR A 113 2.90 -5.26 -8.36
C THR A 113 1.92 -6.44 -8.52
N GLN A 114 2.11 -7.54 -7.79
CA GLN A 114 1.22 -8.71 -7.86
C GLN A 114 -0.26 -8.35 -7.62
N TYR A 115 -0.54 -7.45 -6.68
CA TYR A 115 -1.88 -6.91 -6.45
C TYR A 115 -2.48 -6.31 -7.73
N GLN A 116 -1.75 -5.42 -8.40
CA GLN A 116 -2.20 -4.79 -9.65
C GLN A 116 -2.39 -5.82 -10.77
N ARG A 117 -1.50 -6.82 -10.86
CA ARG A 117 -1.59 -7.91 -11.84
C ARG A 117 -2.88 -8.71 -11.66
N SER A 118 -3.15 -9.17 -10.44
CA SER A 118 -4.37 -9.91 -10.11
C SER A 118 -5.64 -9.08 -10.34
N GLN A 119 -5.59 -7.77 -10.05
CA GLN A 119 -6.71 -6.86 -10.22
C GLN A 119 -7.06 -6.64 -11.69
N ASP A 120 -6.05 -6.50 -12.56
CA ASP A 120 -6.24 -6.36 -14.01
C ASP A 120 -6.91 -7.60 -14.61
N ILE A 121 -6.39 -8.79 -14.31
CA ILE A 121 -6.97 -10.06 -14.79
C ILE A 121 -8.39 -10.27 -14.26
N ALA A 122 -8.63 -10.01 -12.97
CA ALA A 122 -9.97 -10.11 -12.41
C ALA A 122 -10.94 -9.08 -13.00
N GLY A 123 -10.45 -7.92 -13.43
CA GLY A 123 -11.20 -6.91 -14.18
C GLY A 123 -11.57 -7.42 -15.57
N PHE A 124 -10.62 -7.98 -16.30
CA PHE A 124 -10.82 -8.59 -17.61
C PHE A 124 -11.88 -9.72 -17.57
N ILE A 125 -11.78 -10.63 -16.60
CA ILE A 125 -12.78 -11.69 -16.36
C ILE A 125 -14.17 -11.10 -16.07
N ARG A 126 -14.25 -10.01 -15.30
CA ARG A 126 -15.53 -9.37 -14.94
C ARG A 126 -16.23 -8.71 -16.12
N ARG A 127 -15.47 -8.04 -16.99
CA ARG A 127 -16.02 -7.34 -18.16
C ARG A 127 -16.40 -8.27 -19.31
N ARG A 128 -15.97 -9.54 -19.28
CA ARG A 128 -16.16 -10.51 -20.36
C ARG A 128 -15.55 -10.02 -21.69
N ASP A 129 -14.41 -9.34 -21.60
CA ASP A 129 -13.69 -8.77 -22.74
C ASP A 129 -13.15 -9.86 -23.73
N PHE A 130 -13.37 -11.14 -23.43
CA PHE A 130 -12.99 -12.29 -24.27
C PHE A 130 -13.61 -12.31 -25.67
N PHE A 131 -14.77 -11.67 -25.86
CA PHE A 131 -15.50 -11.67 -27.13
C PHE A 131 -15.11 -10.53 -28.08
N ALA A 132 -14.18 -9.65 -27.68
CA ALA A 132 -13.77 -8.52 -28.52
C ALA A 132 -12.90 -8.96 -29.71
N GLU A 133 -12.11 -10.04 -29.55
CA GLU A 133 -11.28 -10.61 -30.63
C GLU A 133 -12.05 -11.55 -31.58
N SER A 134 -13.15 -12.18 -31.16
CA SER A 134 -13.86 -13.20 -31.96
C SER A 134 -14.72 -12.65 -33.11
N ARG A 135 -14.80 -11.32 -33.27
CA ARG A 135 -15.64 -10.69 -34.31
C ARG A 135 -14.92 -10.47 -35.65
N VAL A 136 -13.64 -10.82 -35.72
CA VAL A 136 -12.80 -10.64 -36.92
C VAL A 136 -12.71 -11.94 -37.75
N GLU A 137 -12.94 -13.12 -37.15
CA GLU A 137 -12.77 -14.41 -37.85
C GLU A 137 -14.07 -14.92 -38.51
N ASP A 138 -15.26 -14.55 -38.02
CA ASP A 138 -16.56 -15.00 -38.57
C ASP A 138 -16.96 -14.32 -39.91
N GLN A 139 -16.19 -13.36 -40.44
CA GLN A 139 -16.51 -12.70 -41.73
C GLN A 139 -15.79 -13.29 -42.95
N VAL A 140 -14.95 -14.32 -42.78
CA VAL A 140 -14.16 -14.87 -43.89
C VAL A 140 -14.83 -16.09 -44.54
N GLU A 141 -15.72 -16.80 -43.85
CA GLU A 141 -16.38 -18.01 -44.41
C GLU A 141 -17.59 -17.71 -45.32
N ASP A 142 -18.20 -16.53 -45.23
CA ASP A 142 -19.39 -16.17 -46.04
C ASP A 142 -19.08 -15.68 -47.46
N GLN A 143 -17.79 -15.63 -47.85
CA GLN A 143 -17.36 -15.15 -49.19
C GLN A 143 -16.89 -16.27 -50.14
N VAL A 144 -16.94 -17.54 -49.73
CA VAL A 144 -16.44 -18.66 -50.56
C VAL A 144 -17.57 -19.39 -51.33
N GLU A 145 -18.84 -19.22 -50.96
CA GLU A 145 -19.96 -19.87 -51.67
C GLU A 145 -20.49 -19.09 -52.90
N ASP A 146 -20.15 -17.81 -53.06
CA ASP A 146 -20.68 -16.96 -54.16
C ASP A 146 -19.78 -16.92 -55.42
N ARG A 147 -18.85 -17.88 -55.56
CA ARG A 147 -17.93 -17.95 -56.71
C ARG A 147 -18.05 -19.23 -57.54
N ALA A 148 -19.17 -19.94 -57.36
CA ALA A 148 -19.52 -21.15 -58.10
C ALA A 148 -20.85 -20.98 -58.88
N GLU A 149 -20.99 -19.86 -59.60
CA GLU A 149 -21.88 -19.73 -60.76
C GLU A 149 -21.09 -19.34 -62.01
#